data_AF-A0A6G3WS19-F1
#
_entry.id   AF-A0A6G3WS19-F1
#
_cell.length_a   1.000
_cell.length_b   1.000
_cell.length_c   1.000
_cell.angle_alpha   90.00
_cell.angle_beta   90.00
_cell.angle_gamma   90.00
#
_symmetry.space_group_name_H-M   'P 1'
#
loop_
_entity.id
_entity.type
_entity.pdbx_description
1 polymer ?
#
loop_
_entity_poly.entity_id
_entity_poly.type
_entity_poly.pdbx_seq_one_letter_code
_entity_poly.pdbx_strand_id
1 'polypeptide(L)'
;LGLIADELVVEGVVRAEDVPSHNPRLDTWLHERFAGAEFTTRPHAEVLGDLARDAKAVVRTGAFEPWGNVGLYCGVDAPRWFGGEGVVVPEQYASKV
;
A
#
# COMPACT_ATOMS: atom_id res chain seq x y z
N LEU A 1 -1.93 -10.48 -4.90
CA LEU A 1 -2.17 -9.13 -4.35
C LEU A 1 -3.65 -8.86 -4.10
N GLY A 2 -4.57 -9.28 -4.99
CA GLY A 2 -6.03 -9.12 -4.80
C GLY A 2 -6.55 -9.47 -3.39
N LEU A 3 -6.28 -10.68 -2.90
CA LEU A 3 -6.71 -11.12 -1.56
C LEU A 3 -6.23 -10.20 -0.43
N ILE A 4 -5.00 -9.67 -0.50
CA ILE A 4 -4.48 -8.74 0.51
C ILE A 4 -5.21 -7.40 0.42
N ALA A 5 -5.47 -6.94 -0.80
CA ALA A 5 -6.14 -5.68 -1.06
C ALA A 5 -7.63 -5.70 -0.68
N ASP A 6 -8.27 -6.87 -0.62
CA ASP A 6 -9.66 -7.03 -0.20
C ASP A 6 -9.80 -6.98 1.34
N GLU A 7 -8.74 -7.35 2.06
CA GLU A 7 -8.74 -7.49 3.53
C GLU A 7 -8.04 -6.33 4.27
N LEU A 8 -7.31 -5.47 3.55
CA LEU A 8 -6.60 -4.33 4.13
C LEU A 8 -7.16 -3.00 3.64
N VAL A 9 -7.28 -2.03 4.55
CA VAL A 9 -7.37 -0.61 4.20
C VAL A 9 -5.95 -0.15 3.86
N VAL A 10 -5.71 0.22 2.60
CA VAL A 10 -4.39 0.67 2.13
C VAL A 10 -4.47 2.17 1.84
N GLU A 11 -3.68 2.96 2.57
CA GLU A 11 -3.59 4.42 2.36
C GLU A 11 -2.34 4.84 1.60
N GLY A 12 -1.36 3.94 1.44
CA GLY A 12 -0.12 4.25 0.71
C GLY A 12 0.47 3.03 0.01
N VAL A 13 1.03 3.26 -1.18
CA VAL A 13 1.70 2.27 -2.01
C VAL A 13 3.09 2.79 -2.40
N VAL A 14 4.12 2.02 -2.07
CA VAL A 14 5.52 2.30 -2.46
C VAL A 14 5.99 1.24 -3.45
N ARG A 15 6.67 1.65 -4.51
CA ARG A 15 7.25 0.74 -5.51
C ARG A 15 8.59 1.26 -6.01
N ALA A 16 9.32 0.44 -6.75
CA ALA A 16 10.58 0.88 -7.33
C ALA A 16 10.34 2.00 -8.37
N GLU A 17 11.25 2.96 -8.47
CA GLU A 17 11.24 4.04 -9.47
C GLU A 17 11.19 3.52 -10.92
N ASP A 18 11.70 2.31 -11.15
CA ASP A 18 11.69 1.64 -12.44
C ASP A 18 10.30 1.12 -12.84
N VAL A 19 9.38 0.90 -11.88
CA VAL A 19 8.09 0.25 -12.15
C VAL A 19 7.23 1.00 -13.17
N PRO A 20 7.03 2.33 -13.08
CA PRO A 20 6.24 3.07 -14.07
C PRO A 20 6.76 2.93 -15.51
N SER A 21 8.07 2.78 -15.71
CA SER A 21 8.69 2.71 -17.04
C SER A 21 8.95 1.27 -17.54
N HIS A 22 9.30 0.35 -16.65
CA HIS A 22 9.73 -1.01 -17.00
C HIS A 22 8.67 -2.08 -16.71
N ASN A 23 7.66 -1.76 -15.89
CA ASN A 23 6.51 -2.62 -15.65
C ASN A 23 5.19 -1.82 -15.61
N PRO A 24 4.85 -1.09 -16.70
CA PRO A 24 3.71 -0.19 -16.73
C PRO A 24 2.37 -0.92 -16.49
N ARG A 25 2.28 -2.21 -16.81
CA ARG A 25 1.08 -3.02 -16.54
C ARG A 25 0.83 -3.18 -15.04
N LEU A 26 1.89 -3.43 -14.26
CA LEU A 26 1.80 -3.47 -12.81
C LEU A 26 1.43 -2.08 -12.27
N ASP A 27 2.08 -1.04 -12.78
CA ASP A 27 1.83 0.34 -12.36
C ASP A 27 0.36 0.75 -12.56
N THR A 28 -0.21 0.50 -13.74
CA THR A 28 -1.63 0.73 -14.03
C THR A 28 -2.53 -0.05 -13.07
N TRP A 29 -2.27 -1.35 -12.90
CA TRP A 29 -3.08 -2.19 -12.02
C TRP A 29 -3.06 -1.69 -10.57
N LEU A 30 -1.91 -1.21 -10.07
CA LEU A 30 -1.80 -0.69 -8.71
C LEU A 30 -2.64 0.58 -8.55
N HIS A 31 -2.55 1.54 -9.48
CA HIS A 31 -3.36 2.76 -9.42
C HIS A 31 -4.86 2.49 -9.53
N GLU A 32 -5.27 1.55 -10.38
CA GLU A 32 -6.67 1.13 -10.48
C GLU A 32 -7.14 0.47 -9.17
N ARG A 33 -6.33 -0.42 -8.59
CA ARG A 33 -6.73 -1.18 -7.40
C ARG A 33 -6.73 -0.37 -6.12
N PHE A 34 -5.85 0.63 -6.02
CA PHE A 34 -5.64 1.48 -4.84
C PHE A 34 -5.84 2.96 -5.16
N ALA A 35 -6.90 3.31 -5.90
CA ALA A 35 -7.13 4.66 -6.42
C ALA A 35 -7.18 5.80 -5.37
N GLY A 36 -7.45 5.48 -4.10
CA GLY A 36 -7.44 6.44 -2.99
C GLY A 36 -6.13 6.52 -2.21
N ALA A 37 -5.15 5.66 -2.51
CA ALA A 37 -3.88 5.61 -1.79
C ALA A 37 -2.87 6.65 -2.33
N GLU A 38 -1.98 7.11 -1.46
CA GLU A 38 -0.80 7.87 -1.87
C GLU A 38 0.23 6.97 -2.54
N PHE A 39 0.73 7.39 -3.70
CA PHE A 39 1.74 6.64 -4.45
C PHE A 39 3.09 7.33 -4.38
N THR A 40 4.09 6.63 -3.88
CA THR A 40 5.49 7.09 -3.91
C THR A 40 6.41 6.04 -4.49
N THR A 41 7.63 6.45 -4.83
CA THR A 41 8.66 5.59 -5.40
C THR A 41 9.93 5.64 -4.56
N ARG A 42 10.74 4.58 -4.63
CA ARG A 42 12.10 4.51 -4.07
C ARG A 42 13.04 3.77 -5.02
N PRO A 43 14.36 3.91 -4.89
CA PRO A 43 15.31 3.04 -5.59
C PRO A 43 15.00 1.56 -5.34
N HIS A 44 15.13 0.72 -6.36
CA HIS A 44 14.80 -0.71 -6.26
C HIS A 44 15.51 -1.41 -5.08
N ALA A 45 16.77 -1.05 -4.84
CA ALA A 45 17.54 -1.59 -3.72
C ALA A 45 16.94 -1.23 -2.34
N GLU A 46 16.36 -0.04 -2.18
CA GLU A 46 15.70 0.37 -0.93
C GLU A 46 14.36 -0.35 -0.72
N VAL A 47 13.63 -0.65 -1.80
CA VAL A 47 12.40 -1.45 -1.75
C VAL A 47 12.69 -2.86 -1.23
N LEU A 48 13.81 -3.46 -1.65
CA LEU A 48 14.23 -4.79 -1.18
C LEU A 48 15.02 -4.77 0.13
N GLY A 49 15.58 -3.62 0.50
CA GLY A 49 16.38 -3.42 1.69
C GLY A 49 15.54 -2.83 2.83
N ASP A 50 15.65 -1.53 3.01
CA ASP A 50 15.10 -0.83 4.18
C ASP A 50 13.58 -0.97 4.28
N LEU A 51 12.85 -0.83 3.16
CA LEU A 51 11.40 -0.98 3.17
C LEU A 51 10.96 -2.40 3.58
N ALA A 52 11.64 -3.43 3.07
CA ALA A 52 11.34 -4.82 3.43
C ALA A 52 11.74 -5.15 4.88
N ARG A 53 12.80 -4.52 5.39
CA ARG A 53 13.26 -4.67 6.79
C ARG A 53 12.28 -4.07 7.78
N ASP A 54 11.71 -2.90 7.44
CA ASP A 54 10.78 -2.18 8.32
C ASP A 54 9.34 -2.72 8.24
N ALA A 55 9.03 -3.52 7.21
CA ALA A 55 7.73 -4.13 7.02
C ALA A 55 7.37 -5.09 8.17
N LYS A 56 6.10 -5.09 8.58
CA LYS A 56 5.58 -6.04 9.59
C LYS A 56 5.63 -7.49 9.10
N ALA A 57 5.48 -7.70 7.80
CA ALA A 57 5.58 -9.00 7.15
C ALA A 57 5.96 -8.82 5.66
N VAL A 58 6.58 -9.84 5.09
CA VAL A 58 6.89 -9.91 3.65
C VAL A 58 6.17 -11.11 3.04
N VAL A 59 5.28 -10.86 2.10
CA VAL A 59 4.61 -11.92 1.33
C VAL A 59 5.43 -12.22 0.07
N ARG A 60 6.16 -13.32 0.09
CA ARG A 60 6.87 -13.82 -1.09
C ARG A 60 5.92 -14.59 -2.00
N THR A 61 5.70 -14.08 -3.21
CA THR A 61 4.86 -14.73 -4.24
C THR A 61 5.70 -15.60 -5.18
N GLY A 62 5.04 -16.28 -6.11
CA GLY A 62 5.67 -16.97 -7.24
C GLY A 62 5.75 -16.12 -8.53
N ALA A 63 5.67 -14.79 -8.43
CA ALA A 63 5.80 -13.92 -9.60
C ALA A 63 7.26 -13.93 -10.12
N PHE A 64 7.42 -13.90 -11.44
CA PHE A 64 8.72 -13.94 -12.11
C PHE A 64 9.04 -12.65 -12.88
N GLU A 65 8.07 -11.74 -12.96
CA GLU A 65 8.24 -10.44 -13.58
C GLU A 65 9.18 -9.55 -12.74
N PRO A 66 10.11 -8.84 -13.39
CA PRO A 66 11.05 -7.98 -12.68
C PRO A 66 10.32 -6.77 -12.05
N TRP A 67 10.91 -6.24 -10.96
CA TRP A 67 10.39 -5.12 -10.17
C TRP A 67 8.99 -5.32 -9.57
N GLY A 68 8.52 -6.57 -9.45
CA GLY A 68 7.21 -6.92 -8.89
C GLY A 68 7.03 -6.71 -7.37
N ASN A 69 7.92 -5.95 -6.73
CA ASN A 69 7.90 -5.71 -5.29
C ASN A 69 7.20 -4.39 -4.98
N VAL A 70 6.27 -4.42 -4.02
CA VAL A 70 5.52 -3.26 -3.54
C VAL A 70 5.46 -3.26 -2.02
N GLY A 71 5.53 -2.07 -1.42
CA GLY A 71 5.19 -1.84 -0.02
C GLY A 71 3.77 -1.29 0.09
N LEU A 72 3.02 -1.80 1.07
CA LEU A 72 1.67 -1.32 1.39
C LEU A 72 1.67 -0.71 2.78
N TYR A 73 1.15 0.50 2.90
CA TYR A 73 0.95 1.20 4.16
C TYR A 73 -0.52 1.07 4.53
N CYS A 74 -0.77 0.50 5.71
CA CYS A 74 -2.12 0.33 6.23
C CYS A 74 -2.70 1.67 6.67
N GLY A 75 -3.94 1.94 6.27
CA GLY A 75 -4.73 3.06 6.74
C GLY A 75 -5.80 2.64 7.74
N VAL A 76 -6.82 3.48 7.90
CA VAL A 76 -7.97 3.22 8.75
C VAL A 76 -9.25 3.77 8.11
N ASP A 77 -10.32 2.98 8.17
CA ASP A 77 -11.68 3.43 7.83
C ASP A 77 -12.34 3.97 9.11
N ALA A 78 -11.99 5.21 9.47
CA ALA A 78 -12.43 5.82 10.72
C ALA A 78 -13.97 5.90 10.84
N PRO A 79 -14.74 6.27 9.80
CA PRO A 79 -16.21 6.28 9.87
C PRO A 79 -16.80 4.92 10.22
N ARG A 80 -16.23 3.83 9.68
CA ARG A 80 -16.70 2.47 9.95
C ARG A 80 -16.34 1.99 11.35
N TRP A 81 -15.13 2.31 11.84
CA TRP A 81 -14.58 1.66 13.04
C TRP A 81 -14.59 2.54 14.29
N PHE A 82 -14.65 3.86 14.16
CA PHE A 82 -14.53 4.77 15.31
C PHE A 82 -15.87 5.29 15.84
N GLY A 83 -17.00 4.75 15.37
CA GLY A 83 -18.36 5.11 15.82
C GLY A 83 -18.84 4.42 17.11
N GLY A 84 -17.95 3.80 17.89
CA GLY A 84 -18.30 3.08 19.11
C GLY A 84 -18.82 3.98 20.23
N GLU A 85 -19.68 3.44 21.10
CA GLU A 85 -20.17 4.18 22.28
C GLU A 85 -18.99 4.64 23.16
N GLY A 86 -18.95 5.94 23.46
CA GLY A 86 -17.86 6.55 24.24
C GLY A 86 -16.57 6.86 23.47
N VAL A 87 -16.51 6.59 22.17
CA VAL A 87 -15.35 6.94 21.33
C VAL A 87 -15.47 8.37 20.83
N VAL A 88 -14.49 9.20 21.18
CA VAL A 88 -14.33 10.56 20.62
C VAL A 88 -13.29 10.49 19.51
N VAL A 89 -13.72 10.65 18.26
CA VAL A 89 -12.83 10.60 17.10
C VAL A 89 -11.98 11.88 17.02
N PRO A 90 -10.65 11.79 17.04
CA PRO A 90 -9.80 12.96 16.84
C PRO A 90 -9.97 13.53 15.43
N GLU A 91 -9.91 14.86 15.29
CA GLU A 91 -10.15 15.57 14.02
C GLU A 91 -9.27 15.07 12.86
N GLN A 92 -8.02 14.71 13.15
CA GLN A 92 -7.06 14.15 12.18
C GLN A 92 -7.48 12.82 11.51
N TYR A 93 -8.44 12.11 12.09
CA TYR A 93 -9.01 10.87 11.51
C TYR A 93 -10.34 11.11 10.79
N ALA A 94 -10.97 12.28 10.94
CA ALA A 94 -12.26 12.55 10.33
C ALA A 94 -12.22 12.57 8.79
N SER A 95 -11.04 12.81 8.21
CA SER A 95 -10.80 12.82 6.76
C SER A 95 -10.20 11.53 6.20
N LYS A 96 -9.85 10.55 7.05
CA LYS A 96 -9.27 9.26 6.65
C LYS A 96 -10.41 8.28 6.38
N VAL A 97 -10.67 8.03 5.08
CA VAL A 97 -11.62 7.04 4.56
C VAL A 97 -10.85 5.97 3.80
#